data_AF-A0A356M5Q6-F1
#
_entry.id   AF-A0A356M5Q6-F1
#
_cell.length_a   1.000
_cell.length_b   1.000
_cell.length_c   1.000
_cell.angle_alpha   90.00
_cell.angle_beta   90.00
_cell.angle_gamma   90.00
#
_symmetry.space_group_name_H-M   'P 1'
#
loop_
_entity.id
_entity.type
_entity.pdbx_description
1 polymer ?
#
loop_
_entity_poly.entity_id
_entity_poly.type
_entity_poly.pdbx_seq_one_letter_code
_entity_poly.pdbx_strand_id
1 'polypeptide(L)'
;MARYLFKTAVLLLIILRLAGANACSEADYARYGARDPIAIECWHYYNGAQLATFDRLITTFNQTSGQSAKIQISAASQGNVADLAGKIALAAGSAEDSSLPDIFATYADSAYELARQGLLVDMSQYLSEETLADYRAEFL
;
A
#
# COMPACT_ATOMS: atom_id res chain seq x y z
N MET A 1 55.46 10.27 -19.37
CA MET A 1 54.35 9.62 -20.10
C MET A 1 53.69 8.47 -19.33
N ALA A 2 54.43 7.56 -18.68
CA ALA A 2 53.86 6.41 -17.95
C ALA A 2 52.85 6.75 -16.83
N ARG A 3 53.02 7.87 -16.11
CA ARG A 3 52.09 8.29 -15.04
C ARG A 3 50.72 8.79 -15.55
N TYR A 4 50.64 9.25 -16.80
CA TYR A 4 49.37 9.65 -17.43
C TYR A 4 48.65 8.44 -18.02
N LEU A 5 49.40 7.49 -18.61
CA LEU A 5 48.89 6.20 -19.08
C LEU A 5 48.28 5.34 -17.94
N PHE A 6 48.87 5.38 -16.74
CA PHE A 6 48.33 4.69 -15.59
C PHE A 6 47.03 5.33 -15.07
N LYS A 7 46.93 6.67 -15.08
CA LYS A 7 45.73 7.39 -14.66
C LYS A 7 44.56 7.23 -15.64
N THR A 8 44.83 7.20 -16.95
CA THR A 8 43.78 6.96 -17.96
C THR A 8 43.30 5.51 -17.95
N ALA A 9 44.19 4.53 -17.70
CA ALA A 9 43.81 3.13 -17.55
C ALA A 9 42.93 2.88 -16.32
N VAL A 10 43.21 3.54 -15.19
CA VAL A 10 42.38 3.45 -13.97
C VAL A 10 41.01 4.11 -14.15
N LEU A 11 40.94 5.25 -14.86
CA LEU A 11 39.67 5.93 -15.14
C LEU A 11 38.76 5.11 -16.07
N LEU A 12 39.33 4.44 -17.07
CA LEU A 12 38.60 3.51 -17.96
C LEU A 12 38.10 2.26 -17.22
N LEU A 13 38.85 1.75 -16.24
CA LEU A 13 38.43 0.63 -15.39
C LEU A 13 37.30 0.99 -14.43
N ILE A 14 37.20 2.25 -13.98
CA ILE A 14 36.10 2.73 -13.12
C ILE A 14 34.81 2.92 -13.92
N ILE A 15 34.88 3.43 -15.15
CA ILE A 15 33.72 3.57 -16.05
C ILE A 15 33.18 2.19 -16.46
N LEU A 16 34.06 1.20 -16.64
CA LEU A 16 33.66 -0.19 -16.93
C LEU A 16 33.00 -0.89 -15.73
N ARG A 17 33.18 -0.39 -14.49
CA ARG A 17 32.46 -0.89 -13.30
C ARG A 17 31.09 -0.24 -13.08
N LEU A 18 30.78 0.90 -13.70
CA LEU A 18 29.43 1.48 -13.69
C LEU A 18 28.50 0.90 -14.78
N ALA A 19 29.04 0.11 -15.70
CA ALA A 19 28.25 -0.67 -16.67
C ALA A 19 27.99 -2.13 -16.21
N GLY A 20 28.30 -2.43 -14.95
CA GLY A 20 28.00 -3.72 -14.31
C GLY A 20 26.53 -3.83 -13.92
N ALA A 21 25.70 -4.20 -14.91
CA ALA A 21 24.48 -4.98 -14.78
C ALA A 21 23.67 -4.87 -13.46
N ASN A 22 22.79 -3.86 -13.36
CA ASN A 22 21.43 -4.13 -12.87
C ASN A 22 20.67 -4.90 -13.97
N ALA A 23 21.15 -6.11 -14.30
CA ALA A 23 20.29 -7.10 -14.86
C ALA A 23 19.57 -7.72 -13.66
N CYS A 24 18.50 -7.04 -13.22
CA CYS A 24 17.41 -7.75 -12.55
C CYS A 24 17.00 -8.81 -13.57
N SER A 25 17.46 -10.04 -13.34
CA SER A 25 17.38 -11.07 -14.35
C SER A 25 15.90 -11.29 -14.64
N GLU A 26 15.55 -11.45 -15.91
CA GLU A 26 14.19 -11.83 -16.33
C GLU A 26 13.73 -13.10 -15.60
N ALA A 27 14.68 -13.92 -15.12
CA ALA A 27 14.48 -15.06 -14.25
C ALA A 27 14.06 -14.69 -12.80
N ASP A 28 14.55 -13.60 -12.21
CA ASP A 28 14.07 -13.09 -10.92
C ASP A 28 12.67 -12.47 -11.06
N TYR A 29 12.39 -11.79 -12.18
CA TYR A 29 11.04 -11.33 -12.54
C TYR A 29 10.06 -12.49 -12.73
N ALA A 30 10.47 -13.58 -13.39
CA ALA A 30 9.65 -14.78 -13.58
C ALA A 30 9.43 -15.55 -12.28
N ARG A 31 10.44 -15.62 -11.41
CA ARG A 31 10.37 -16.36 -10.13
C ARG A 31 9.60 -15.60 -9.05
N TYR A 32 9.68 -14.27 -9.03
CA TYR A 32 8.75 -13.44 -8.24
C TYR A 32 7.38 -13.33 -8.92
N GLY A 33 7.29 -13.40 -10.25
CA GLY A 33 6.06 -13.26 -11.06
C GLY A 33 5.08 -14.42 -10.92
N ALA A 34 5.50 -15.53 -10.31
CA ALA A 34 4.69 -16.71 -10.07
C ALA A 34 3.91 -16.70 -8.74
N ARG A 35 4.04 -15.65 -7.91
CA ARG A 35 3.15 -15.47 -6.74
C ARG A 35 1.94 -14.65 -7.18
N ASP A 36 0.76 -15.13 -6.83
CA ASP A 36 -0.47 -14.37 -7.02
C ASP A 36 -0.35 -12.99 -6.35
N PRO A 37 -0.86 -11.91 -6.97
CA PRO A 37 -0.88 -10.60 -6.35
C PRO A 37 -1.55 -10.65 -4.97
N ILE A 38 -1.04 -9.87 -4.03
CA ILE A 38 -1.72 -9.63 -2.76
C ILE A 38 -2.99 -8.84 -3.07
N ALA A 39 -4.15 -9.47 -2.86
CA ALA A 39 -5.45 -8.84 -3.00
C ALA A 39 -5.82 -8.13 -1.69
N ILE A 40 -6.20 -6.86 -1.80
CA ILE A 40 -6.64 -6.02 -0.67
C ILE A 40 -8.07 -5.58 -0.93
N GLU A 41 -8.97 -5.88 -0.01
CA GLU A 41 -10.36 -5.41 -0.04
C GLU A 41 -10.50 -4.08 0.71
N CYS A 42 -11.16 -3.11 0.08
CA CYS A 42 -11.42 -1.80 0.67
C CYS A 42 -12.93 -1.46 0.66
N TRP A 43 -13.53 -1.23 1.82
CA TRP A 43 -14.92 -0.76 1.91
C TRP A 43 -14.99 0.75 2.20
N HIS A 44 -15.85 1.46 1.49
CA HIS A 44 -16.10 2.89 1.71
C HIS A 44 -17.58 3.23 1.51
N TYR A 45 -17.95 4.49 1.75
CA TYR A 45 -19.30 5.03 1.48
C TYR A 45 -19.29 6.19 0.47
N TYR A 46 -18.18 6.40 -0.23
CA TYR A 46 -18.04 7.46 -1.22
C TYR A 46 -19.02 7.31 -2.39
N ASN A 47 -19.53 8.44 -2.86
CA ASN A 47 -20.48 8.56 -3.96
C ASN A 47 -20.18 9.80 -4.82
N GLY A 48 -20.84 9.92 -5.98
CA GLY A 48 -20.72 11.08 -6.86
C GLY A 48 -19.27 11.44 -7.24
N ALA A 49 -18.90 12.70 -7.10
CA ALA A 49 -17.57 13.20 -7.45
C ALA A 49 -16.45 12.64 -6.56
N GLN A 50 -16.76 12.32 -5.30
CA GLN A 50 -15.80 11.72 -4.38
C GLN A 50 -15.45 10.29 -4.83
N LEU A 51 -16.45 9.50 -5.21
CA LEU A 51 -16.25 8.16 -5.77
C LEU A 51 -15.37 8.20 -7.01
N ALA A 52 -15.71 9.06 -7.98
CA ALA A 52 -14.93 9.17 -9.22
C ALA A 52 -13.45 9.56 -8.98
N THR A 53 -13.19 10.34 -7.92
CA THR A 53 -11.82 10.70 -7.53
C THR A 53 -11.11 9.52 -6.85
N PHE A 54 -11.79 8.83 -5.94
CA PHE A 54 -11.24 7.68 -5.25
C PHE A 54 -10.94 6.52 -6.22
N ASP A 55 -11.84 6.22 -7.15
CA ASP A 55 -11.65 5.19 -8.18
C ASP A 55 -10.41 5.49 -9.04
N ARG A 56 -10.13 6.76 -9.32
CA ARG A 56 -8.92 7.18 -10.02
C ARG A 56 -7.67 6.91 -9.19
N LEU A 57 -7.72 7.17 -7.87
CA LEU A 57 -6.60 6.86 -6.97
C LEU A 57 -6.32 5.35 -6.92
N ILE A 58 -7.37 4.53 -6.77
CA ILE A 58 -7.25 3.06 -6.79
C ILE A 58 -6.68 2.57 -8.12
N THR A 59 -7.21 3.08 -9.24
CA THR A 59 -6.71 2.75 -10.59
C THR A 59 -5.24 3.13 -10.75
N THR A 60 -4.87 4.35 -10.34
CA THR A 60 -3.49 4.85 -10.42
C THR A 60 -2.56 3.98 -9.58
N PHE A 61 -2.94 3.68 -8.35
CA PHE A 61 -2.15 2.81 -7.47
C PHE A 61 -1.96 1.42 -8.09
N ASN A 62 -3.04 0.75 -8.49
CA ASN A 62 -3.00 -0.59 -9.09
C ASN A 62 -2.15 -0.65 -10.36
N GLN A 63 -2.11 0.42 -11.15
CA GLN A 63 -1.33 0.52 -12.38
C GLN A 63 0.12 0.99 -12.19
N THR A 64 0.51 1.41 -10.98
CA THR A 64 1.85 1.98 -10.72
C THR A 64 2.55 1.26 -9.56
N SER A 65 2.50 1.83 -8.36
CA SER A 65 3.13 1.28 -7.16
C SER A 65 2.57 -0.09 -6.81
N GLY A 66 1.26 -0.29 -6.95
CA GLY A 66 0.59 -1.58 -6.73
C GLY A 66 1.11 -2.67 -7.67
N GLN A 67 1.21 -2.38 -8.98
CA GLN A 67 1.77 -3.33 -9.95
C GLN A 67 3.22 -3.71 -9.59
N SER A 68 4.05 -2.72 -9.25
CA SER A 68 5.45 -2.93 -8.88
C SER A 68 5.59 -3.76 -7.60
N ALA A 69 4.70 -3.52 -6.63
CA ALA A 69 4.65 -4.22 -5.35
C ALA A 69 3.86 -5.54 -5.40
N LYS A 70 3.21 -5.86 -6.53
CA LYS A 70 2.27 -7.00 -6.67
C LYS A 70 1.11 -6.93 -5.68
N ILE A 71 0.56 -5.75 -5.51
CA ILE A 71 -0.63 -5.46 -4.70
C ILE A 71 -1.74 -5.00 -5.63
N GLN A 72 -2.93 -5.57 -5.44
CA GLN A 72 -4.14 -5.16 -6.14
C GLN A 72 -5.24 -4.82 -5.14
N ILE A 73 -5.73 -3.59 -5.19
CA ILE A 73 -6.83 -3.12 -4.33
C ILE A 73 -8.15 -3.23 -5.10
N SER A 74 -9.14 -3.86 -4.48
CA SER A 74 -10.54 -3.85 -4.89
C SER A 74 -11.33 -3.00 -3.91
N ALA A 75 -11.84 -1.86 -4.36
CA ALA A 75 -12.63 -0.95 -3.55
C ALA A 75 -14.12 -1.06 -3.88
N ALA A 76 -14.98 -1.09 -2.87
CA ALA A 76 -16.43 -1.18 -3.04
C ALA A 76 -17.17 -0.22 -2.11
N SER A 77 -18.04 0.61 -2.70
CA SER A 77 -18.99 1.41 -1.95
C SER A 77 -20.05 0.51 -1.31
N GLN A 78 -20.28 0.68 -0.01
CA GLN A 78 -21.27 -0.05 0.77
C GLN A 78 -22.56 0.74 0.97
N GLY A 79 -22.85 1.69 0.08
CA GLY A 79 -24.01 2.58 0.18
C GLY A 79 -23.66 3.86 0.92
N ASN A 80 -24.40 4.18 1.96
CA ASN A 80 -24.15 5.36 2.79
C ASN A 80 -23.37 5.01 4.07
N VAL A 81 -23.09 6.02 4.89
CA VAL A 81 -22.36 5.87 6.17
C VAL A 81 -23.02 4.84 7.10
N ALA A 82 -24.34 4.91 7.25
CA ALA A 82 -25.09 4.01 8.13
C ALA A 82 -25.08 2.57 7.59
N ASP A 83 -25.20 2.41 6.27
CA ASP A 83 -25.12 1.09 5.62
C ASP A 83 -23.75 0.45 5.86
N LEU A 84 -22.66 1.22 5.66
CA LEU A 84 -21.30 0.75 5.93
C LEU A 84 -21.10 0.39 7.41
N ALA A 85 -21.53 1.25 8.33
CA ALA A 85 -21.40 1.01 9.77
C ALA A 85 -22.15 -0.26 10.19
N GLY A 86 -23.37 -0.47 9.67
CA GLY A 86 -24.13 -1.70 9.90
C GLY A 86 -23.40 -2.94 9.37
N LYS A 87 -22.82 -2.86 8.16
CA LYS A 87 -22.06 -3.96 7.56
C LYS A 87 -20.80 -4.30 8.37
N ILE A 88 -20.06 -3.29 8.83
CA ILE A 88 -18.88 -3.48 9.70
C ILE A 88 -19.29 -4.11 11.03
N ALA A 89 -20.37 -3.65 11.67
CA ALA A 89 -20.85 -4.21 12.92
C ALA A 89 -21.26 -5.69 12.80
N LEU A 90 -21.92 -6.05 11.70
CA LEU A 90 -22.26 -7.44 11.39
C LEU A 90 -21.02 -8.31 11.15
N ALA A 91 -20.04 -7.80 10.40
CA ALA A 91 -18.78 -8.49 10.13
C ALA A 91 -17.97 -8.69 11.43
N ALA A 92 -17.89 -7.66 12.27
CA ALA A 92 -17.19 -7.67 13.55
C ALA A 92 -17.84 -8.59 14.60
N GLY A 93 -19.18 -8.68 14.60
CA GLY A 93 -19.94 -9.53 15.55
C GLY A 93 -19.92 -11.03 15.23
N SER A 94 -19.41 -11.42 14.06
CA SER A 94 -19.33 -12.83 13.64
C SER A 94 -18.11 -13.50 14.29
N ALA A 95 -18.31 -14.05 15.49
CA ALA A 95 -17.25 -14.56 16.39
C ALA A 95 -16.38 -15.71 15.83
N GLU A 96 -16.81 -16.39 14.76
CA GLU A 96 -16.09 -17.53 14.16
C GLU A 96 -15.32 -17.18 12.88
N ASP A 97 -15.65 -16.07 12.21
CA ASP A 97 -14.96 -15.64 10.98
C ASP A 97 -15.29 -14.16 10.70
N SER A 98 -14.49 -13.24 11.24
CA SER A 98 -14.65 -11.80 10.99
C SER A 98 -14.36 -11.51 9.52
N SER A 99 -15.41 -11.34 8.72
CA SER A 99 -15.35 -10.98 7.30
C SER A 99 -15.12 -9.48 7.07
N LEU A 100 -14.36 -8.84 7.96
CA LEU A 100 -13.95 -7.46 7.78
C LEU A 100 -13.03 -7.36 6.55
N PRO A 101 -13.16 -6.30 5.75
CA PRO A 101 -12.21 -6.04 4.68
C PRO A 101 -10.85 -5.64 5.27
N ASP A 102 -9.79 -5.75 4.48
CA ASP A 102 -8.44 -5.33 4.90
C ASP A 102 -8.39 -3.83 5.26
N ILE A 103 -9.17 -3.01 4.54
CA ILE A 103 -9.26 -1.56 4.76
C ILE A 103 -10.73 -1.14 4.74
N PHE A 104 -11.15 -0.26 5.64
CA PHE A 104 -12.47 0.33 5.57
C PHE A 104 -12.53 1.76 6.10
N ALA A 105 -13.44 2.55 5.55
CA ALA A 105 -13.76 3.87 6.08
C ALA A 105 -14.61 3.73 7.36
N THR A 106 -14.26 4.48 8.40
CA THR A 106 -15.04 4.55 9.65
C THR A 106 -14.79 5.87 10.36
N TYR A 107 -15.68 6.24 11.29
CA TYR A 107 -15.49 7.40 12.17
C TYR A 107 -14.65 7.03 13.40
N ALA A 108 -14.05 8.03 14.05
CA ALA A 108 -13.09 7.82 15.13
C ALA A 108 -13.68 7.08 16.35
N ASP A 109 -14.93 7.37 16.69
CA ASP A 109 -15.67 6.69 17.77
C ASP A 109 -15.86 5.19 17.49
N SER A 110 -16.25 4.87 16.25
CA SER A 110 -16.44 3.50 15.78
C SER A 110 -15.11 2.76 15.67
N ALA A 111 -14.05 3.42 15.19
CA ALA A 111 -12.70 2.87 15.17
C ALA A 111 -12.20 2.53 16.58
N TYR A 112 -12.43 3.42 17.54
CA TYR A 112 -12.02 3.22 18.93
C TYR A 112 -12.68 1.97 19.54
N GLU A 113 -13.97 1.75 19.31
CA GLU A 113 -14.65 0.56 19.82
C GLU A 113 -14.16 -0.74 19.15
N LEU A 114 -13.90 -0.73 17.84
CA LEU A 114 -13.32 -1.87 17.13
C LEU A 114 -11.88 -2.18 17.60
N ALA A 115 -11.08 -1.14 17.86
CA ALA A 115 -9.74 -1.29 18.42
C ALA A 115 -9.78 -1.93 19.82
N ARG A 116 -10.71 -1.52 20.69
CA ARG A 116 -10.91 -2.12 22.02
C ARG A 116 -11.30 -3.60 21.97
N GLN A 117 -11.92 -4.03 20.87
CA GLN A 117 -12.27 -5.43 20.61
C GLN A 117 -11.10 -6.21 19.99
N GLY A 118 -9.96 -5.57 19.70
CA GLY A 118 -8.81 -6.20 19.06
C GLY A 118 -9.00 -6.48 17.57
N LEU A 119 -9.94 -5.79 16.91
CA LEU A 119 -10.29 -6.00 15.51
C LEU A 119 -9.54 -5.08 14.55
N LEU A 120 -8.74 -4.14 15.06
CA LEU A 120 -7.91 -3.24 14.26
C LEU A 120 -6.43 -3.47 14.55
N VAL A 121 -5.62 -3.35 13.49
CA VAL A 121 -4.17 -3.38 13.60
C VAL A 121 -3.65 -2.05 14.16
N ASP A 122 -2.66 -2.11 15.04
CA ASP A 122 -1.93 -0.92 15.49
C ASP A 122 -1.11 -0.35 14.33
N MET A 123 -1.48 0.84 13.84
CA MET A 123 -0.81 1.50 12.71
C MET A 123 0.50 2.20 13.09
N SER A 124 0.76 2.43 14.39
CA SER A 124 1.98 3.12 14.85
C SER A 124 3.25 2.36 14.48
N GLN A 125 3.17 1.04 14.30
CA GLN A 125 4.29 0.21 13.86
C GLN A 125 4.65 0.38 12.37
N TYR A 126 3.76 1.00 11.57
CA TYR A 126 3.93 1.16 10.11
C TYR A 126 4.14 2.62 9.67
N LEU A 127 3.94 3.59 10.57
CA LEU A 127 4.05 5.01 10.27
C LEU A 127 5.30 5.58 10.92
N SER A 128 6.17 6.22 10.12
CA SER A 128 7.34 6.93 10.65
C SER A 128 6.92 8.24 11.32
N GLU A 129 7.78 8.78 12.20
CA GLU A 129 7.56 10.11 12.79
C GLU A 129 7.39 11.20 11.72
N GLU A 130 8.12 11.08 10.60
CA GLU A 130 7.98 11.98 9.45
C GLU A 130 6.59 11.88 8.82
N THR A 131 6.09 10.66 8.58
CA THR A 131 4.73 10.47 8.05
C THR A 131 3.67 10.97 9.02
N LEU A 132 3.83 10.76 10.33
CA LEU A 132 2.91 11.27 11.34
C LEU A 132 2.89 12.80 11.38
N ALA A 133 4.01 13.47 11.10
CA ALA A 133 4.07 14.93 11.06
C ALA A 133 3.22 15.56 9.94
N ASP A 134 2.85 14.80 8.91
CA ASP A 134 1.93 15.24 7.85
C ASP A 134 0.45 15.20 8.29
N TYR A 135 0.15 14.54 9.43
CA TYR A 135 -1.19 14.48 9.97
C TYR A 135 -1.46 15.65 10.93
N ARG A 136 -2.75 15.94 11.06
CA ARG A 136 -3.27 16.91 12.01
C ARG A 136 -3.18 16.33 13.43
N ALA A 137 -2.48 17.02 14.32
CA ALA A 137 -2.17 16.53 15.66
C ALA A 137 -3.41 16.18 16.50
N GLU A 138 -4.58 16.78 16.22
CA GLU A 138 -5.83 16.44 16.88
C GLU A 138 -6.40 15.05 16.51
N PHE A 139 -5.84 14.38 15.50
CA PHE A 139 -6.22 13.03 15.06
C PHE A 139 -5.14 11.97 15.29
N LEU A 140 -4.08 12.30 16.04
CA LEU A 140 -3.00 11.39 16.42
C LEU A 140 -3.13 10.91 17.87
#